data_AF-A0A382KFZ9-F1
#
_entry.id   AF-A0A382KFZ9-F1
#
_cell.length_a   1.000
_cell.length_b   1.000
_cell.length_c   1.000
_cell.angle_alpha   90.00
_cell.angle_beta   90.00
_cell.angle_gamma   90.00
#
_symmetry.space_group_name_H-M   'P 1'
#
loop_
_entity.id
_entity.type
_entity.pdbx_description
1 polymer ?
#
loop_
_entity_poly.entity_id
_entity_poly.type
_entity_poly.pdbx_seq_one_letter_code
_entity_poly.pdbx_strand_id
1 'polypeptide(L)'
;DAYYTLDNHYIESVWQLLKIIWDKELIYQDYKVVPYDPRIGATLSSHEVAQGYREVEDPSVTLRFRLADDVRTSFLVWTTTPWTLPSNLALAVGEDIDYVYVDRQGETLILAEALLHAVLGDGDHRIVRRVKGRDLVGLGYQRLFDHLAAEGDICRVHTGEFVSTDDGTGIVHVAPAYGVDDLELGQRNQLPVVHGVGLDGYFKPEVTPVAGLFFKDADPIIVELLQEKGLLFKNETHLHNYPFGWRTGDPLIYYAKNAWYIRTTAVRDRMVELNKTINWVPESIRDGRFGNWLEHNIDWALSRERFWGTPLPIWTDGEGDFICVGSLAELESLCGRPLDDLDLHRPTVDEIVFKDPGSGREYHRVPEVIDCWFDSGAMSYAQWHYPFENQETFDQQFPADYICEAIDQTRGWFYSLHAIA
;
A
#
# COMPACT_ATOMS: atom_id res chain seq x y z
N ASP A 1 -5.09 38.17 10.06
CA ASP A 1 -5.82 37.75 8.84
C ASP A 1 -6.00 36.24 8.84
N ALA A 2 -6.82 35.70 7.94
CA ALA A 2 -6.93 34.25 7.77
C ALA A 2 -5.68 33.72 7.05
N TYR A 3 -5.18 32.55 7.45
CA TYR A 3 -4.10 31.87 6.74
C TYR A 3 -4.69 30.97 5.64
N TYR A 4 -3.92 30.73 4.58
CA TYR A 4 -4.25 29.76 3.55
C TYR A 4 -3.08 28.81 3.32
N THR A 5 -3.37 27.50 3.23
CA THR A 5 -2.33 26.47 3.04
C THR A 5 -1.63 26.56 1.69
N LEU A 6 -2.20 27.31 0.75
CA LEU A 6 -1.63 27.59 -0.56
C LEU A 6 -0.67 28.79 -0.55
N ASP A 7 -0.55 29.53 0.55
CA ASP A 7 0.38 30.66 0.57
C ASP A 7 1.82 30.13 0.60
N ASN A 8 2.72 30.72 -0.20
CA ASN A 8 4.14 30.29 -0.26
C ASN A 8 4.80 30.25 1.13
N HIS A 9 4.50 31.22 2.00
CA HIS A 9 5.03 31.24 3.38
C HIS A 9 4.55 30.03 4.21
N TYR A 10 3.33 29.58 3.97
CA TYR A 10 2.80 28.37 4.60
C TYR A 10 3.55 27.13 4.08
N ILE A 11 3.68 27.02 2.76
CA ILE A 11 4.39 25.91 2.09
C ILE A 11 5.85 25.84 2.54
N GLU A 12 6.55 26.97 2.63
CA GLU A 12 7.95 27.02 3.06
C GLU A 12 8.11 26.56 4.51
N SER A 13 7.17 26.92 5.40
CA SER A 13 7.16 26.41 6.77
C SER A 13 6.94 24.91 6.82
N VAL A 14 6.04 24.39 5.97
CA VAL A 14 5.82 22.94 5.82
C VAL A 14 7.08 22.25 5.32
N TRP A 15 7.80 22.83 4.35
CA TRP A 15 9.08 22.31 3.87
C TRP A 15 10.12 22.25 4.98
N GLN A 16 10.19 23.29 5.81
CA GLN A 16 11.12 23.32 6.94
C GLN A 16 10.80 22.22 7.97
N LEU A 17 9.52 21.98 8.26
CA LEU A 17 9.12 20.86 9.13
C LEU A 17 9.53 19.51 8.52
N LEU A 18 9.30 19.31 7.22
CA LEU A 18 9.73 18.10 6.51
C LEU A 18 11.24 17.93 6.55
N LYS A 19 12.01 19.01 6.38
CA LYS A 19 13.48 19.00 6.49
C LYS A 19 13.94 18.60 7.90
N ILE A 20 13.29 19.10 8.94
CA ILE A 20 13.59 18.71 10.33
C ILE A 20 13.33 17.21 10.55
N ILE A 21 12.26 16.66 9.98
CA ILE A 21 11.93 15.23 10.08
C ILE A 21 12.91 14.40 9.22
N TRP A 22 13.29 14.90 8.04
CA TRP A 22 14.31 14.31 7.17
C TRP A 22 15.66 14.19 7.87
N ASP A 23 16.12 15.27 8.51
CA ASP A 23 17.41 15.33 9.21
C ASP A 23 17.46 14.42 10.45
N LYS A 24 16.29 14.02 10.96
CA LYS A 24 16.15 13.00 12.01
C LYS A 24 16.12 11.56 11.46
N GLU A 25 16.32 11.38 10.14
CA GLU A 25 16.25 10.08 9.44
C GLU A 25 14.89 9.39 9.60
N LEU A 26 13.82 10.17 9.72
CA LEU A 26 12.45 9.69 9.89
C LEU A 26 11.67 9.67 8.58
N ILE A 27 12.06 10.43 7.56
CA ILE A 27 11.49 10.30 6.21
C ILE A 27 12.27 9.25 5.43
N TYR A 28 11.56 8.30 4.82
CA TYR A 28 12.17 7.27 3.98
C TYR A 28 11.26 6.91 2.81
N GLN A 29 11.86 6.48 1.71
CA GLN A 29 11.15 5.86 0.60
C GLN A 29 11.13 4.35 0.81
N ASP A 30 9.98 3.74 0.56
CA ASP A 30 9.86 2.28 0.59
C ASP A 30 8.94 1.79 -0.52
N TYR A 31 9.20 0.57 -0.98
CA TYR A 31 8.39 -0.13 -1.95
C TYR A 31 7.43 -1.04 -1.20
N LYS A 32 6.20 -0.58 -0.99
CA LYS A 32 5.16 -1.31 -0.26
C LYS A 32 3.91 -1.45 -1.10
N VAL A 33 3.12 -2.47 -0.76
CA VAL A 33 1.72 -2.55 -1.20
C VAL A 33 0.90 -1.61 -0.34
N VAL A 34 0.22 -0.66 -1.00
CA VAL A 34 -0.61 0.34 -0.33
C VAL A 34 -2.02 0.36 -0.91
N PRO A 35 -3.03 0.70 -0.10
CA PRO A 35 -4.36 1.00 -0.62
C PRO A 35 -4.29 2.19 -1.58
N TYR A 36 -4.83 2.01 -2.77
CA TYR A 36 -4.73 2.96 -3.86
C TYR A 36 -6.10 3.14 -4.53
N ASP A 37 -6.49 4.39 -4.74
CA ASP A 37 -7.69 4.75 -5.48
C ASP A 37 -7.31 5.06 -6.93
N PRO A 38 -7.66 4.18 -7.90
CA PRO A 38 -7.28 4.38 -9.30
C PRO A 38 -8.03 5.55 -9.96
N ARG A 39 -9.19 5.95 -9.42
CA ARG A 39 -10.00 7.03 -9.98
C ARG A 39 -9.36 8.39 -9.74
N ILE A 40 -8.79 8.58 -8.56
CA ILE A 40 -8.05 9.81 -8.19
C ILE A 40 -6.54 9.62 -8.29
N GLY A 41 -6.06 8.43 -8.60
CA GLY A 41 -4.64 8.14 -8.75
C GLY A 41 -3.82 8.46 -7.50
N ALA A 42 -4.28 8.07 -6.31
CA ALA A 42 -3.60 8.37 -5.06
C ALA A 42 -3.60 7.20 -4.08
N THR A 43 -2.48 7.07 -3.37
CA THR A 43 -2.40 6.23 -2.17
C THR A 43 -3.26 6.81 -1.05
N LEU A 44 -3.95 5.94 -0.31
CA LEU A 44 -4.76 6.31 0.84
C LEU A 44 -4.13 5.83 2.15
N SER A 45 -4.25 6.66 3.18
CA SER A 45 -3.89 6.28 4.56
C SER A 45 -4.86 5.26 5.14
N SER A 46 -4.44 4.55 6.20
CA SER A 46 -5.31 3.58 6.88
C SER A 46 -6.61 4.21 7.41
N HIS A 47 -6.55 5.47 7.84
CA HIS A 47 -7.70 6.25 8.28
C HIS A 47 -8.71 6.55 7.17
N GLU A 48 -8.23 6.79 5.94
CA GLU A 48 -9.08 7.03 4.77
C GLU A 48 -9.75 5.73 4.29
N VAL A 49 -9.01 4.62 4.30
CA VAL A 49 -9.54 3.29 3.91
C VAL A 49 -10.60 2.80 4.88
N ALA A 50 -10.37 2.99 6.20
CA ALA A 50 -11.32 2.56 7.23
C ALA A 50 -12.72 3.19 7.09
N GLN A 51 -12.84 4.35 6.46
CA GLN A 51 -14.12 5.04 6.23
C GLN A 51 -14.91 4.47 5.06
N GLY A 52 -14.29 3.65 4.21
CA GLY A 52 -14.85 3.22 2.93
C GLY A 52 -15.29 1.76 2.85
N TYR A 53 -15.18 0.97 3.93
CA TYR A 53 -15.55 -0.45 3.89
C TYR A 53 -17.05 -0.65 3.68
N ARG A 54 -17.39 -1.56 2.76
CA ARG A 54 -18.76 -1.96 2.44
C ARG A 54 -18.82 -3.46 2.20
N GLU A 55 -19.96 -4.06 2.55
CA GLU A 55 -20.23 -5.46 2.22
C GLU A 55 -20.55 -5.59 0.73
N VAL A 56 -19.88 -6.53 0.05
CA VAL A 56 -20.03 -6.77 -1.38
C VAL A 56 -20.02 -8.27 -1.68
N GLU A 57 -20.66 -8.61 -2.79
CA GLU A 57 -20.61 -9.94 -3.39
C GLU A 57 -19.50 -9.96 -4.44
N ASP A 58 -18.43 -10.70 -4.17
CA ASP A 58 -17.34 -10.91 -5.12
C ASP A 58 -17.28 -12.38 -5.58
N PRO A 59 -16.74 -12.66 -6.78
CA PRO A 59 -16.47 -14.03 -7.22
C PRO A 59 -15.53 -14.74 -6.25
N SER A 60 -15.84 -15.99 -5.90
CA SER A 60 -15.01 -16.87 -5.10
C SER A 60 -14.71 -18.11 -5.92
N VAL A 61 -13.48 -18.23 -6.38
CA VAL A 61 -13.07 -19.29 -7.30
C VAL A 61 -12.01 -20.18 -6.68
N THR A 62 -12.17 -21.48 -6.91
CA THR A 62 -11.11 -22.47 -6.66
C THR A 62 -10.56 -22.92 -8.00
N LEU A 63 -9.24 -22.89 -8.14
CA LEU A 63 -8.53 -23.13 -9.39
C LEU A 63 -7.53 -24.28 -9.23
N ARG A 64 -7.31 -24.99 -10.34
CA ARG A 64 -6.29 -26.01 -10.49
C ARG A 64 -5.00 -25.37 -11.00
N PHE A 65 -3.97 -25.42 -10.18
CA PHE A 65 -2.59 -25.11 -10.57
C PHE A 65 -1.86 -26.42 -10.82
N ARG A 66 -1.78 -26.84 -12.09
CA ARG A 66 -1.17 -28.12 -12.48
C ARG A 66 0.31 -28.13 -12.15
N LEU A 67 0.84 -29.24 -11.64
CA LEU A 67 2.27 -29.39 -11.44
C LEU A 67 2.99 -29.33 -12.79
N ALA A 68 4.19 -28.74 -12.82
CA ALA A 68 4.99 -28.62 -14.03
C ALA A 68 5.35 -29.99 -14.62
N ASP A 69 5.69 -30.95 -13.75
CA ASP A 69 6.16 -32.29 -14.14
C ASP A 69 5.04 -33.35 -14.18
N ASP A 70 3.83 -33.05 -13.67
CA ASP A 70 2.68 -33.97 -13.70
C ASP A 70 1.35 -33.22 -13.88
N VAL A 71 0.86 -33.19 -15.11
CA VAL A 71 -0.38 -32.51 -15.49
C VAL A 71 -1.64 -33.12 -14.87
N ARG A 72 -1.58 -34.34 -14.34
CA ARG A 72 -2.71 -34.98 -13.64
C ARG A 72 -2.78 -34.60 -12.17
N THR A 73 -1.73 -33.99 -11.64
CA THR A 73 -1.70 -33.50 -10.27
C THR A 73 -1.83 -31.98 -10.27
N SER A 74 -2.69 -31.43 -9.41
CA SER A 74 -2.90 -29.99 -9.30
C SER A 74 -2.99 -29.55 -7.85
N PHE A 75 -2.40 -28.39 -7.53
CA PHE A 75 -2.75 -27.66 -6.33
C PHE A 75 -4.14 -27.04 -6.51
N LEU A 76 -5.00 -27.18 -5.50
CA LEU A 76 -6.23 -26.39 -5.43
C LEU A 76 -5.93 -25.09 -4.69
N VAL A 77 -6.22 -23.98 -5.34
CA VAL A 77 -5.92 -22.64 -4.83
C VAL A 77 -7.19 -21.80 -4.91
N TRP A 78 -7.50 -21.10 -3.83
CA TRP A 78 -8.69 -20.27 -3.72
C TRP A 78 -8.35 -18.78 -3.80
N THR A 79 -9.22 -17.98 -4.40
CA THR A 79 -9.13 -16.51 -4.42
C THR A 79 -10.50 -15.85 -4.57
N THR A 80 -10.64 -14.66 -4.00
CA THR A 80 -11.77 -13.75 -4.21
C THR A 80 -11.45 -12.61 -5.19
N THR A 81 -10.22 -12.59 -5.73
CA THR A 81 -9.75 -11.54 -6.65
C THR A 81 -9.14 -12.14 -7.92
N PRO A 82 -9.95 -12.74 -8.81
CA PRO A 82 -9.48 -13.33 -10.06
C PRO A 82 -8.59 -12.41 -10.92
N TRP A 83 -8.87 -11.10 -10.92
CA TRP A 83 -8.11 -10.09 -11.65
C TRP A 83 -6.61 -10.04 -11.28
N THR A 84 -6.21 -10.55 -10.13
CA THR A 84 -4.78 -10.63 -9.73
C THR A 84 -4.03 -11.81 -10.35
N LEU A 85 -4.74 -12.83 -10.85
CA LEU A 85 -4.16 -14.09 -11.35
C LEU A 85 -3.19 -13.92 -12.52
N PRO A 86 -3.38 -12.99 -13.47
CA PRO A 86 -2.37 -12.71 -14.50
C PRO A 86 -1.00 -12.31 -13.93
N SER A 87 -0.97 -11.77 -12.70
CA SER A 87 0.24 -11.35 -11.99
C SER A 87 0.71 -12.39 -10.95
N ASN A 88 0.16 -13.60 -10.96
CA ASN A 88 0.62 -14.68 -10.10
C ASN A 88 2.03 -15.15 -10.48
N LEU A 89 2.89 -15.33 -9.47
CA LEU A 89 4.29 -15.74 -9.62
C LEU A 89 4.72 -16.85 -8.66
N ALA A 90 3.96 -17.14 -7.61
CA ALA A 90 4.25 -18.25 -6.70
C ALA A 90 2.97 -18.80 -6.06
N LEU A 91 3.10 -19.92 -5.34
CA LEU A 91 2.10 -20.41 -4.39
C LEU A 91 2.71 -20.40 -2.98
N ALA A 92 1.91 -20.08 -1.96
CA ALA A 92 2.31 -20.14 -0.56
C ALA A 92 1.59 -21.27 0.19
N VAL A 93 2.35 -21.97 1.03
CA VAL A 93 1.87 -23.03 1.95
C VAL A 93 2.38 -22.75 3.37
N GLY A 94 1.64 -23.16 4.40
CA GLY A 94 2.12 -23.10 5.78
C GLY A 94 3.08 -24.26 6.05
N GLU A 95 4.27 -23.99 6.59
CA GLU A 95 5.36 -24.98 6.72
C GLU A 95 4.93 -26.26 7.49
N ASP A 96 4.16 -26.06 8.57
CA ASP A 96 3.73 -27.11 9.49
C ASP A 96 2.31 -27.64 9.25
N ILE A 97 1.59 -27.06 8.29
CA ILE A 97 0.24 -27.51 7.93
C ILE A 97 0.32 -28.88 7.26
N ASP A 98 -0.65 -29.76 7.57
CA ASP A 98 -0.81 -31.06 6.92
C ASP A 98 -1.55 -30.90 5.59
N TYR A 99 -0.96 -31.41 4.52
CA TYR A 99 -1.52 -31.43 3.17
C TYR A 99 -1.74 -32.86 2.69
N VAL A 100 -2.78 -33.04 1.88
CA VAL A 100 -3.16 -34.32 1.31
C VAL A 100 -3.14 -34.27 -0.21
N TYR A 101 -2.63 -35.35 -0.81
CA TYR A 101 -2.89 -35.67 -2.21
C TYR A 101 -4.11 -36.56 -2.26
N VAL A 102 -5.09 -36.18 -3.07
CA VAL A 102 -6.39 -36.83 -3.12
C VAL A 102 -6.70 -37.22 -4.56
N ASP A 103 -6.86 -38.53 -4.79
CA ASP A 103 -7.39 -39.03 -6.05
C ASP A 103 -8.90 -38.79 -6.08
N ARG A 104 -9.35 -38.10 -7.11
CA ARG A 104 -10.76 -37.89 -7.41
C ARG A 104 -10.96 -38.04 -8.91
N GLN A 105 -11.71 -39.07 -9.31
CA GLN A 105 -12.07 -39.28 -10.73
C GLN A 105 -10.86 -39.31 -11.69
N GLY A 106 -9.69 -39.78 -11.23
CA GLY A 106 -8.49 -39.92 -12.05
C GLY A 106 -7.60 -38.67 -12.14
N GLU A 107 -7.94 -37.58 -11.45
CA GLU A 107 -7.03 -36.47 -11.14
C GLU A 107 -6.54 -36.54 -9.69
N THR A 108 -5.35 -36.01 -9.41
CA THR A 108 -4.81 -35.88 -8.05
C THR A 108 -4.83 -34.42 -7.63
N LEU A 109 -5.47 -34.12 -6.50
CA LEU A 109 -5.65 -32.77 -6.00
C LEU A 109 -4.88 -32.59 -4.69
N ILE A 110 -4.16 -31.47 -4.56
CA ILE A 110 -3.39 -31.12 -3.37
C ILE A 110 -4.08 -29.95 -2.67
N LEU A 111 -4.38 -30.12 -1.39
CA LEU A 111 -4.98 -29.13 -0.50
C LEU A 111 -4.68 -29.47 0.97
N ALA A 112 -4.93 -28.53 1.88
CA ALA A 112 -4.79 -28.77 3.31
C ALA A 112 -5.79 -29.82 3.79
N GLU A 113 -5.33 -30.78 4.62
CA GLU A 113 -6.17 -31.89 5.11
C GLU A 113 -7.37 -31.39 5.91
N ALA A 114 -7.18 -30.32 6.69
CA ALA A 114 -8.25 -29.70 7.48
C ALA A 114 -9.40 -29.15 6.63
N LEU A 115 -9.11 -28.72 5.39
CA LEU A 115 -10.08 -28.12 4.47
C LEU A 115 -10.65 -29.14 3.46
N LEU A 116 -10.23 -30.40 3.53
CA LEU A 116 -10.62 -31.44 2.59
C LEU A 116 -12.14 -31.58 2.44
N HIS A 117 -12.83 -31.73 3.57
CA HIS A 117 -14.29 -31.89 3.59
C HIS A 117 -15.00 -30.62 3.12
N ALA A 118 -14.52 -29.42 3.51
CA ALA A 118 -15.12 -28.16 3.09
C ALA A 118 -15.02 -27.94 1.58
N VAL A 119 -13.90 -28.33 0.96
CA VAL A 119 -13.63 -28.12 -0.47
C VAL A 119 -14.24 -29.21 -1.35
N LEU A 120 -14.12 -30.49 -0.97
CA LEU A 120 -14.55 -31.63 -1.79
C LEU A 120 -15.90 -32.25 -1.39
N GLY A 121 -16.39 -31.98 -0.18
CA GLY A 121 -17.57 -32.62 0.41
C GLY A 121 -17.41 -34.13 0.61
N ASP A 122 -18.53 -34.82 0.80
CA ASP A 122 -18.61 -36.28 1.00
C ASP A 122 -18.48 -37.11 -0.30
N GLY A 123 -17.98 -36.51 -1.39
CA GLY A 123 -17.87 -37.20 -2.67
C GLY A 123 -16.83 -38.33 -2.66
N ASP A 124 -16.89 -39.23 -3.65
CA ASP A 124 -15.88 -40.29 -3.80
C ASP A 124 -14.50 -39.70 -4.07
N HIS A 125 -13.66 -39.70 -3.03
CA HIS A 125 -12.26 -39.30 -3.10
C HIS A 125 -11.42 -40.18 -2.18
N ARG A 126 -10.15 -40.39 -2.54
CA ARG A 126 -9.23 -41.22 -1.77
C ARG A 126 -7.94 -40.47 -1.52
N ILE A 127 -7.58 -40.32 -0.25
CA ILE A 127 -6.27 -39.80 0.13
C ILE A 127 -5.21 -40.82 -0.29
N VAL A 128 -4.31 -40.40 -1.18
CA VAL A 128 -3.21 -41.23 -1.70
C VAL A 128 -1.88 -40.95 -1.00
N ARG A 129 -1.69 -39.74 -0.46
CA ARG A 129 -0.48 -39.33 0.26
C ARG A 129 -0.78 -38.19 1.23
N ARG A 130 -0.07 -38.18 2.36
CA ARG A 130 -0.02 -37.06 3.33
C ARG A 130 1.39 -36.50 3.39
N VAL A 131 1.51 -35.19 3.49
CA VAL A 131 2.78 -34.46 3.59
C VAL A 131 2.64 -33.22 4.46
N LYS A 132 3.75 -32.66 4.91
CA LYS A 132 3.77 -31.31 5.50
C LYS A 132 3.99 -30.26 4.42
N GLY A 133 3.62 -29.01 4.69
CA GLY A 133 3.84 -27.90 3.75
C GLY A 133 5.30 -27.76 3.33
N ARG A 134 6.24 -27.96 4.27
CA ARG A 134 7.69 -28.00 3.99
C ARG A 134 8.09 -28.97 2.88
N ASP A 135 7.35 -30.08 2.71
CA ASP A 135 7.64 -31.10 1.70
C ASP A 135 7.15 -30.68 0.30
N LEU A 136 6.31 -29.64 0.21
CA LEU A 136 5.80 -29.09 -1.05
C LEU A 136 6.68 -27.96 -1.59
N VAL A 137 7.56 -27.39 -0.76
CA VAL A 137 8.41 -26.24 -1.12
C VAL A 137 9.31 -26.58 -2.31
N GLY A 138 9.41 -25.65 -3.25
CA GLY A 138 10.21 -25.79 -4.48
C GLY A 138 9.54 -26.58 -5.60
N LEU A 139 8.39 -27.23 -5.35
CA LEU A 139 7.60 -27.83 -6.43
C LEU A 139 7.16 -26.74 -7.43
N GLY A 140 7.35 -27.04 -8.71
CA GLY A 140 6.95 -26.15 -9.81
C GLY A 140 5.52 -26.41 -10.28
N TYR A 141 4.84 -25.36 -10.72
CA TYR A 141 3.52 -25.44 -11.34
C TYR A 141 3.47 -24.71 -12.69
N GLN A 142 2.47 -25.05 -13.50
CA GLN A 142 2.22 -24.40 -14.78
C GLN A 142 1.54 -23.05 -14.57
N ARG A 143 2.13 -22.00 -15.14
CA ARG A 143 1.58 -20.65 -15.06
C ARG A 143 0.18 -20.59 -15.69
N LEU A 144 -0.75 -19.87 -15.06
CA LEU A 144 -2.12 -19.74 -15.57
C LEU A 144 -2.19 -18.87 -16.84
N PHE A 145 -1.35 -17.83 -16.89
CA PHE A 145 -1.33 -16.80 -17.92
C PHE A 145 0.11 -16.43 -18.27
N ASP A 146 0.40 -16.33 -19.58
CA ASP A 146 1.74 -16.00 -20.09
C ASP A 146 1.81 -14.58 -20.67
N HIS A 147 0.82 -13.73 -20.37
CA HIS A 147 0.69 -12.38 -20.93
C HIS A 147 1.78 -11.41 -20.45
N LEU A 148 2.29 -11.61 -19.23
CA LEU A 148 3.23 -10.70 -18.59
C LEU A 148 4.59 -11.37 -18.45
N ALA A 149 5.63 -10.73 -18.97
CA ALA A 149 7.00 -11.17 -18.75
C ALA A 149 7.35 -11.11 -17.26
N ALA A 150 8.03 -12.14 -16.77
CA ALA A 150 8.52 -12.24 -15.41
C ALA A 150 9.84 -13.02 -15.44
N GLU A 151 10.91 -12.43 -14.92
CA GLU A 151 12.24 -13.03 -14.86
C GLU A 151 12.45 -13.78 -13.53
N GLY A 152 13.44 -14.66 -13.48
CA GLY A 152 13.80 -15.40 -12.27
C GLY A 152 13.13 -16.78 -12.12
N ASP A 153 13.34 -17.43 -10.97
CA ASP A 153 12.75 -18.73 -10.63
C ASP A 153 11.33 -18.55 -10.07
N ILE A 154 10.39 -18.36 -10.98
CA ILE A 154 8.96 -18.17 -10.67
C ILE A 154 8.18 -19.49 -10.76
N CYS A 155 6.89 -19.43 -10.43
CA CYS A 155 5.95 -20.54 -10.44
C CYS A 155 6.39 -21.70 -9.54
N ARG A 156 6.90 -21.35 -8.35
CA ARG A 156 7.31 -22.27 -7.29
C ARG A 156 6.43 -22.16 -6.06
N VAL A 157 6.39 -23.23 -5.27
CA VAL A 157 5.79 -23.24 -3.94
C VAL A 157 6.80 -22.74 -2.90
N HIS A 158 6.39 -21.80 -2.06
CA HIS A 158 7.17 -21.26 -0.94
C HIS A 158 6.39 -21.35 0.38
N THR A 159 7.09 -21.20 1.50
CA THR A 159 6.46 -21.11 2.82
C THR A 159 5.94 -19.70 3.09
N GLY A 160 4.71 -19.58 3.57
CA GLY A 160 4.12 -18.32 4.04
C GLY A 160 3.48 -18.48 5.41
N GLU A 161 3.87 -17.64 6.37
CA GLU A 161 3.33 -17.66 7.75
C GLU A 161 1.86 -17.19 7.81
N PHE A 162 1.43 -16.41 6.82
CA PHE A 162 0.07 -15.90 6.68
C PHE A 162 -0.94 -16.96 6.21
N VAL A 163 -0.48 -18.15 5.80
CA VAL A 163 -1.37 -19.21 5.33
C VAL A 163 -2.10 -19.84 6.51
N SER A 164 -3.44 -19.79 6.48
CA SER A 164 -4.30 -20.42 7.48
C SER A 164 -5.07 -21.61 6.90
N THR A 165 -5.75 -22.35 7.79
CA THR A 165 -6.71 -23.41 7.43
C THR A 165 -8.14 -23.05 7.81
N ASP A 166 -8.42 -21.77 8.02
CA ASP A 166 -9.76 -21.31 8.42
C ASP A 166 -10.70 -21.29 7.21
N ASP A 167 -10.19 -20.83 6.06
CA ASP A 167 -10.94 -20.71 4.80
C ASP A 167 -10.11 -21.13 3.57
N GLY A 168 -10.76 -21.24 2.41
CA GLY A 168 -10.11 -21.54 1.13
C GLY A 168 -9.64 -22.99 1.01
N THR A 169 -8.38 -23.20 0.62
CA THR A 169 -7.79 -24.54 0.40
C THR A 169 -6.52 -24.79 1.20
N GLY A 170 -6.05 -23.79 1.97
CA GLY A 170 -4.76 -23.80 2.65
C GLY A 170 -3.56 -23.63 1.70
N ILE A 171 -3.78 -23.24 0.45
CA ILE A 171 -2.75 -22.86 -0.52
C ILE A 171 -3.16 -21.53 -1.13
N VAL A 172 -2.28 -20.54 -1.06
CA VAL A 172 -2.56 -19.16 -1.47
C VAL A 172 -1.79 -18.83 -2.74
N HIS A 173 -2.43 -18.19 -3.73
CA HIS A 173 -1.70 -17.66 -4.88
C HIS A 173 -0.95 -16.39 -4.46
N VAL A 174 0.26 -16.21 -4.99
CA VAL A 174 1.10 -15.05 -4.66
C VAL A 174 1.23 -14.16 -5.88
N ALA A 175 0.76 -12.91 -5.76
CA ALA A 175 0.92 -11.84 -6.72
C ALA A 175 1.56 -10.62 -6.01
N PRO A 176 2.92 -10.52 -6.00
CA PRO A 176 3.66 -9.50 -5.25
C PRO A 176 3.25 -8.04 -5.52
N ALA A 177 2.60 -7.79 -6.65
CA ALA A 177 2.10 -6.48 -7.03
C ALA A 177 0.90 -5.99 -6.20
N TYR A 178 0.14 -6.87 -5.54
CA TYR A 178 -1.18 -6.52 -5.01
C TYR A 178 -1.49 -7.00 -3.59
N GLY A 179 -0.57 -7.74 -2.94
CA GLY A 179 -0.73 -8.21 -1.56
C GLY A 179 0.47 -7.82 -0.69
N VAL A 180 0.22 -7.37 0.55
CA VAL A 180 1.30 -7.00 1.49
C VAL A 180 2.15 -8.23 1.82
N ASP A 181 1.50 -9.33 2.20
CA ASP A 181 2.15 -10.61 2.49
C ASP A 181 2.80 -11.20 1.23
N ASP A 182 2.16 -11.05 0.07
CA ASP A 182 2.67 -11.49 -1.23
C ASP A 182 3.96 -10.76 -1.61
N LEU A 183 4.01 -9.45 -1.39
CA LEU A 183 5.21 -8.64 -1.66
C LEU A 183 6.35 -9.05 -0.73
N GLU A 184 6.07 -9.22 0.56
CA GLU A 184 7.09 -9.65 1.52
C GLU A 184 7.64 -11.04 1.16
N LEU A 185 6.76 -12.00 0.87
CA LEU A 185 7.17 -13.33 0.42
C LEU A 185 7.94 -13.25 -0.91
N GLY A 186 7.52 -12.38 -1.83
CA GLY A 186 8.21 -12.12 -3.08
C GLY A 186 9.62 -11.59 -2.87
N GLN A 187 9.80 -10.58 -2.02
CA GLN A 187 11.11 -10.00 -1.68
C GLN A 187 12.04 -11.03 -1.05
N ARG A 188 11.56 -11.80 -0.06
CA ARG A 188 12.34 -12.86 0.61
C ARG A 188 12.84 -13.93 -0.37
N ASN A 189 12.08 -14.20 -1.44
CA ASN A 189 12.40 -15.21 -2.45
C ASN A 189 12.88 -14.63 -3.79
N GLN A 190 13.21 -13.33 -3.84
CA GLN A 190 13.71 -12.64 -5.03
C GLN A 190 12.78 -12.75 -6.26
N LEU A 191 11.47 -12.79 -6.02
CA LEU A 191 10.46 -12.74 -7.09
C LEU A 191 10.33 -11.31 -7.61
N PRO A 192 10.14 -11.12 -8.93
CA PRO A 192 9.88 -9.79 -9.47
C PRO A 192 8.49 -9.31 -9.07
N VAL A 193 8.27 -7.99 -9.18
CA VAL A 193 6.94 -7.39 -9.01
C VAL A 193 6.38 -7.07 -10.38
N VAL A 194 5.29 -7.74 -10.75
CA VAL A 194 4.73 -7.67 -12.10
C VAL A 194 3.31 -7.12 -12.03
N HIS A 195 3.13 -5.91 -12.56
CA HIS A 195 1.85 -5.22 -12.60
C HIS A 195 1.11 -5.53 -13.90
N GLY A 196 0.02 -6.30 -13.84
CA GLY A 196 -0.96 -6.46 -14.92
C GLY A 196 -1.98 -5.32 -15.05
N VAL A 197 -2.18 -4.53 -13.99
CA VAL A 197 -3.10 -3.39 -13.92
C VAL A 197 -2.28 -2.11 -13.77
N GLY A 198 -2.66 -1.06 -14.51
CA GLY A 198 -2.05 0.25 -14.43
C GLY A 198 -2.46 1.02 -13.16
N LEU A 199 -1.78 2.14 -12.91
CA LEU A 199 -2.15 3.10 -11.87
C LEU A 199 -3.49 3.81 -12.14
N ASP A 200 -4.09 3.61 -13.31
CA ASP A 200 -5.44 4.07 -13.65
C ASP A 200 -6.53 3.03 -13.33
N GLY A 201 -6.14 1.85 -12.82
CA GLY A 201 -7.06 0.75 -12.50
C GLY A 201 -7.49 -0.08 -13.70
N TYR A 202 -6.90 0.16 -14.88
CA TYR A 202 -7.20 -0.57 -16.10
C TYR A 202 -6.09 -1.58 -16.43
N PHE A 203 -6.47 -2.72 -16.99
CA PHE A 203 -5.52 -3.73 -17.44
C PHE A 203 -4.62 -3.19 -18.55
N LYS A 204 -3.32 -3.51 -18.46
CA LYS A 204 -2.34 -3.10 -19.46
C LYS A 204 -2.59 -3.79 -20.81
N PRO A 205 -2.13 -3.19 -21.94
CA PRO A 205 -2.36 -3.72 -23.28
C PRO A 205 -1.92 -5.17 -23.50
N GLU A 206 -0.91 -5.63 -22.76
CA GLU A 206 -0.37 -6.98 -22.86
C GLU A 206 -1.31 -8.06 -22.30
N VAL A 207 -2.20 -7.70 -21.35
CA VAL A 207 -3.08 -8.65 -20.65
C VAL A 207 -4.38 -8.88 -21.43
N THR A 208 -4.27 -9.60 -22.54
CA THR A 208 -5.41 -9.94 -23.39
C THR A 208 -6.15 -11.19 -22.89
N PRO A 209 -7.50 -11.27 -23.04
CA PRO A 209 -8.40 -10.34 -23.71
C PRO A 209 -8.93 -9.19 -22.83
N VAL A 210 -8.49 -9.06 -21.58
CA VAL A 210 -9.02 -8.07 -20.62
C VAL A 210 -8.36 -6.69 -20.70
N ALA A 211 -7.45 -6.49 -21.65
CA ALA A 211 -6.73 -5.24 -21.87
C ALA A 211 -7.68 -4.04 -21.95
N GLY A 212 -7.38 -2.98 -21.18
CA GLY A 212 -8.17 -1.76 -21.12
C GLY A 212 -9.49 -1.87 -20.35
N LEU A 213 -9.81 -3.02 -19.74
CA LEU A 213 -10.94 -3.14 -18.81
C LEU A 213 -10.54 -2.68 -17.41
N PHE A 214 -11.49 -2.09 -16.70
CA PHE A 214 -11.32 -1.81 -15.28
C PHE A 214 -11.18 -3.14 -14.52
N PHE A 215 -10.31 -3.20 -13.52
CA PHE A 215 -9.87 -4.47 -12.96
C PHE A 215 -11.02 -5.37 -12.44
N LYS A 216 -12.04 -4.79 -11.80
CA LYS A 216 -13.23 -5.54 -11.35
C LYS A 216 -14.10 -6.04 -12.51
N ASP A 217 -14.17 -5.30 -13.61
CA ASP A 217 -14.95 -5.70 -14.79
C ASP A 217 -14.30 -6.87 -15.55
N ALA A 218 -13.01 -7.14 -15.28
CA ALA A 218 -12.29 -8.25 -15.88
C ALA A 218 -12.55 -9.60 -15.21
N ASP A 219 -13.02 -9.62 -13.96
CA ASP A 219 -13.19 -10.85 -13.18
C ASP A 219 -14.05 -11.91 -13.90
N PRO A 220 -15.25 -11.58 -14.45
CA PRO A 220 -16.07 -12.57 -15.15
C PRO A 220 -15.36 -13.20 -16.37
N ILE A 221 -14.61 -12.39 -17.12
CA ILE A 221 -13.89 -12.82 -18.33
C ILE A 221 -12.72 -13.74 -17.95
N ILE A 222 -11.99 -13.39 -16.90
CA ILE A 222 -10.88 -14.22 -16.40
C ILE A 222 -11.40 -15.59 -15.94
N VAL A 223 -12.52 -15.60 -15.21
CA VAL A 223 -13.15 -16.85 -14.75
C VAL A 223 -13.62 -17.70 -15.93
N GLU A 224 -14.25 -17.10 -16.95
CA GLU A 224 -14.65 -17.79 -18.17
C GLU A 224 -13.45 -18.42 -18.90
N LEU A 225 -12.35 -17.68 -19.08
CA LEU A 225 -11.12 -18.21 -19.70
C LEU A 225 -10.53 -19.40 -18.94
N LEU A 226 -10.53 -19.34 -17.60
CA LEU A 226 -10.04 -20.43 -16.76
C LEU A 226 -10.97 -21.64 -16.81
N GLN A 227 -12.28 -21.43 -16.99
CA GLN A 227 -13.24 -22.50 -17.23
C GLN A 227 -13.01 -23.18 -18.58
N GLU A 228 -12.84 -22.41 -19.65
CA GLU A 228 -12.54 -22.92 -21.00
C GLU A 228 -11.23 -23.72 -21.04
N LYS A 229 -10.21 -23.28 -20.29
CA LYS A 229 -8.93 -24.01 -20.11
C LYS A 229 -9.05 -25.26 -19.23
N GLY A 230 -10.22 -25.51 -18.62
CA GLY A 230 -10.45 -26.61 -17.69
C GLY A 230 -9.65 -26.50 -16.39
N LEU A 231 -9.32 -25.28 -15.97
CA LEU A 231 -8.57 -24.99 -14.75
C LEU A 231 -9.50 -24.60 -13.59
N LEU A 232 -10.72 -24.14 -13.87
CA LEU A 232 -11.72 -23.83 -12.85
C LEU A 232 -12.23 -25.09 -12.15
N PHE A 233 -12.07 -25.18 -10.83
CA PHE A 233 -12.56 -26.28 -10.00
C PHE A 233 -13.95 -25.98 -9.43
N LYS A 234 -14.12 -24.79 -8.84
CA LYS A 234 -15.36 -24.33 -8.23
C LYS A 234 -15.52 -22.84 -8.46
N ASN A 235 -16.75 -22.39 -8.66
CA ASN A 235 -17.11 -20.98 -8.81
C ASN A 235 -18.34 -20.69 -7.96
N GLU A 236 -18.19 -19.80 -7.00
CA GLU A 236 -19.21 -19.40 -6.04
C GLU A 236 -19.21 -17.88 -5.89
N THR A 237 -20.19 -17.35 -5.18
CA THR A 237 -20.21 -15.96 -4.75
C THR A 237 -19.87 -15.90 -3.26
N HIS A 238 -19.01 -14.97 -2.87
CA HIS A 238 -18.64 -14.78 -1.47
C HIS A 238 -19.00 -13.36 -1.03
N LEU A 239 -19.70 -13.26 0.10
CA LEU A 239 -20.09 -12.01 0.72
C LEU A 239 -19.01 -11.59 1.72
N HIS A 240 -18.37 -10.45 1.50
CA HIS A 240 -17.30 -9.94 2.40
C HIS A 240 -17.21 -8.42 2.39
N ASN A 241 -16.43 -7.87 3.32
CA ASN A 241 -16.18 -6.44 3.38
C ASN A 241 -14.99 -6.05 2.48
N TYR A 242 -15.24 -5.22 1.47
CA TYR A 242 -14.21 -4.69 0.57
C TYR A 242 -14.05 -3.18 0.75
N PRO A 243 -12.83 -2.63 0.63
CA PRO A 243 -12.60 -1.20 0.80
C PRO A 243 -12.91 -0.39 -0.48
N PHE A 244 -13.62 0.73 -0.32
CA PHE A 244 -13.94 1.68 -1.39
C PHE A 244 -13.36 3.06 -1.10
N GLY A 245 -13.11 3.86 -2.13
CA GLY A 245 -12.68 5.24 -1.98
C GLY A 245 -13.74 6.05 -1.24
N TRP A 246 -13.37 6.68 -0.12
CA TRP A 246 -14.31 7.41 0.74
C TRP A 246 -14.95 8.65 0.06
N ARG A 247 -14.31 9.17 -0.99
CA ARG A 247 -14.82 10.29 -1.81
C ARG A 247 -15.46 9.83 -3.12
N THR A 248 -14.85 8.86 -3.79
CA THR A 248 -15.21 8.42 -5.15
C THR A 248 -16.31 7.37 -5.12
N GLY A 249 -16.31 6.51 -4.10
CA GLY A 249 -17.16 5.33 -4.01
C GLY A 249 -16.71 4.17 -4.89
N ASP A 250 -15.56 4.26 -5.56
CA ASP A 250 -14.99 3.24 -6.44
C ASP A 250 -14.19 2.19 -5.63
N PRO A 251 -14.09 0.93 -6.09
CA PRO A 251 -13.30 -0.09 -5.42
C PRO A 251 -11.82 0.30 -5.34
N LEU A 252 -11.20 0.16 -4.15
CA LEU A 252 -9.76 0.35 -4.02
C LEU A 252 -8.99 -0.86 -4.53
N ILE A 253 -7.74 -0.63 -4.91
CA ILE A 253 -6.77 -1.66 -5.25
C ILE A 253 -5.60 -1.57 -4.26
N TYR A 254 -5.15 -2.70 -3.74
CA TYR A 254 -3.85 -2.75 -3.07
C TYR A 254 -2.78 -2.82 -4.16
N TYR A 255 -1.82 -1.88 -4.15
CA TYR A 255 -0.88 -1.70 -5.26
C TYR A 255 0.54 -1.51 -4.75
N ALA A 256 1.49 -2.30 -5.24
CA ALA A 256 2.90 -2.21 -4.91
C ALA A 256 3.57 -1.04 -5.66
N LYS A 257 4.10 -0.07 -4.92
CA LYS A 257 4.73 1.13 -5.48
C LYS A 257 5.68 1.77 -4.48
N ASN A 258 6.58 2.60 -4.99
CA ASN A 258 7.34 3.51 -4.16
C ASN A 258 6.38 4.54 -3.55
N ALA A 259 6.55 4.80 -2.25
CA ALA A 259 5.92 5.90 -1.56
C ALA A 259 6.87 6.43 -0.48
N TRP A 260 6.68 7.68 -0.08
CA TRP A 260 7.42 8.29 1.01
C TRP A 260 6.62 8.17 2.30
N TYR A 261 7.32 7.80 3.37
CA TYR A 261 6.76 7.60 4.68
C TYR A 261 7.47 8.44 5.72
N ILE A 262 6.74 8.83 6.76
CA ILE A 262 7.32 9.29 8.02
C ILE A 262 7.28 8.11 9.00
N ARG A 263 8.44 7.78 9.60
CA ARG A 263 8.61 6.73 10.62
C ARG A 263 8.01 7.14 11.97
N THR A 264 6.70 7.39 12.01
CA THR A 264 5.97 7.79 13.22
C THR A 264 5.98 6.69 14.29
N THR A 265 6.22 5.42 13.91
CA THR A 265 6.46 4.33 14.87
C THR A 265 7.65 4.59 15.80
N ALA A 266 8.68 5.32 15.34
CA ALA A 266 9.85 5.65 16.15
C ALA A 266 9.54 6.63 17.29
N VAL A 267 8.44 7.39 17.19
CA VAL A 267 7.99 8.35 18.21
C VAL A 267 6.67 7.92 18.87
N ARG A 268 6.20 6.70 18.61
CA ARG A 268 4.94 6.16 19.13
C ARG A 268 4.80 6.31 20.64
N ASP A 269 5.79 5.83 21.39
CA ASP A 269 5.73 5.80 22.85
C ASP A 269 5.69 7.23 23.41
N ARG A 270 6.38 8.17 22.75
CA ARG A 270 6.33 9.60 23.09
C ARG A 270 4.95 10.20 22.80
N MET A 271 4.33 9.86 21.66
CA MET A 271 2.96 10.28 21.36
C MET A 271 1.97 9.75 22.40
N VAL A 272 2.09 8.48 22.80
CA VAL A 272 1.24 7.88 23.85
C VAL A 272 1.42 8.60 25.19
N GLU A 273 2.67 8.87 25.59
CA GLU A 273 3.01 9.61 26.81
C GLU A 273 2.38 11.01 26.82
N LEU A 274 2.60 11.80 25.76
CA LEU A 274 2.06 13.16 25.64
C LEU A 274 0.53 13.18 25.58
N ASN A 275 -0.09 12.18 24.96
CA ASN A 275 -1.55 12.08 24.96
C ASN A 275 -2.14 11.98 26.38
N LYS A 276 -1.41 11.41 27.35
CA LYS A 276 -1.85 11.36 28.76
C LYS A 276 -1.90 12.73 29.42
N THR A 277 -1.16 13.72 28.92
CA THR A 277 -1.15 15.08 29.47
C THR A 277 -2.28 15.96 28.89
N ILE A 278 -2.96 15.51 27.84
CA ILE A 278 -4.06 16.23 27.19
C ILE A 278 -5.37 16.01 27.96
N ASN A 279 -6.09 17.11 28.22
CA ASN A 279 -7.41 17.06 28.85
C ASN A 279 -8.52 16.84 27.80
N TRP A 280 -8.85 15.58 27.51
CA TRP A 280 -9.90 15.21 26.56
C TRP A 280 -11.31 15.32 27.15
N VAL A 281 -12.25 15.84 26.37
CA VAL A 281 -13.68 15.84 26.69
C VAL A 281 -14.45 15.16 25.54
N PRO A 282 -15.04 13.97 25.75
CA PRO A 282 -15.03 13.16 26.97
C PRO A 282 -13.68 12.46 27.21
N GLU A 283 -13.35 12.22 28.48
CA GLU A 283 -12.06 11.62 28.91
C GLU A 283 -11.81 10.24 28.29
N SER A 284 -12.87 9.48 28.00
CA SER A 284 -12.79 8.15 27.39
C SER A 284 -12.12 8.14 26.01
N ILE A 285 -12.00 9.28 25.32
CA ILE A 285 -11.26 9.36 24.04
C ILE A 285 -9.75 9.21 24.25
N ARG A 286 -9.20 9.76 25.35
CA ARG A 286 -7.77 9.75 25.68
C ARG A 286 -7.23 8.33 25.73
N ASP A 287 -7.92 7.46 26.48
CA ASP A 287 -7.51 6.08 26.74
C ASP A 287 -8.23 5.08 25.82
N GLY A 288 -9.27 5.51 25.12
CA GLY A 288 -10.03 4.68 24.19
C GLY A 288 -9.66 4.96 22.74
N ARG A 289 -10.54 5.63 21.99
CA ARG A 289 -10.45 5.76 20.53
C ARG A 289 -9.10 6.33 20.06
N PHE A 290 -8.56 7.35 20.73
CA PHE A 290 -7.29 7.96 20.32
C PHE A 290 -6.09 7.22 20.92
N GLY A 291 -6.13 6.90 22.23
CA GLY A 291 -5.06 6.14 22.90
C GLY A 291 -4.75 4.79 22.25
N ASN A 292 -5.76 3.95 22.05
CA ASN A 292 -5.60 2.63 21.41
C ASN A 292 -5.05 2.74 19.98
N TRP A 293 -5.35 3.84 19.29
CA TRP A 293 -4.82 4.09 17.95
C TRP A 293 -3.34 4.39 17.98
N LEU A 294 -2.91 5.29 18.88
CA LEU A 294 -1.49 5.61 19.05
C LEU A 294 -0.68 4.36 19.46
N GLU A 295 -1.22 3.50 20.32
CA GLU A 295 -0.54 2.26 20.74
C GLU A 295 -0.26 1.29 19.58
N HIS A 296 -1.09 1.31 18.53
CA HIS A 296 -0.95 0.49 17.33
C HIS A 296 -0.56 1.33 16.11
N ASN A 297 0.09 2.48 16.34
CA ASN A 297 0.46 3.39 15.27
C ASN A 297 1.33 2.70 14.22
N ILE A 298 1.04 2.96 12.95
CA ILE A 298 1.84 2.55 11.80
C ILE A 298 2.48 3.78 11.17
N ASP A 299 3.57 3.58 10.43
CA ASP A 299 4.25 4.66 9.73
C ASP A 299 3.30 5.40 8.77
N TRP A 300 3.41 6.73 8.76
CA TRP A 300 2.52 7.58 8.00
C TRP A 300 2.95 7.65 6.54
N ALA A 301 2.13 7.12 5.63
CA ALA A 301 2.26 7.33 4.19
C ALA A 301 2.06 8.82 3.85
N LEU A 302 3.16 9.54 3.60
CA LEU A 302 3.19 10.98 3.39
C LEU A 302 2.89 11.37 1.94
N SER A 303 3.48 10.69 0.96
CA SER A 303 3.37 11.11 -0.43
C SER A 303 2.00 10.86 -1.05
N ARG A 304 1.64 11.68 -2.04
CA ARG A 304 0.46 11.59 -2.89
C ARG A 304 0.82 11.95 -4.33
N GLU A 305 0.36 11.16 -5.29
CA GLU A 305 0.59 11.41 -6.72
C GLU A 305 -0.49 12.32 -7.29
N ARG A 306 -0.54 13.54 -6.78
CA ARG A 306 -1.54 14.54 -7.13
C ARG A 306 -0.87 15.82 -7.63
N PHE A 307 -1.70 16.68 -8.22
CA PHE A 307 -1.24 17.93 -8.83
C PHE A 307 -1.35 19.12 -7.87
N TRP A 308 -2.44 19.19 -7.11
CA TRP A 308 -2.71 20.29 -6.18
C TRP A 308 -2.49 19.87 -4.73
N GLY A 309 -1.48 20.46 -4.11
CA GLY A 309 -1.05 20.23 -2.73
C GLY A 309 0.39 20.72 -2.55
N THR A 310 0.85 20.80 -1.30
CA THR A 310 2.22 21.18 -0.99
C THR A 310 3.20 20.17 -1.62
N PRO A 311 4.11 20.59 -2.52
CA PRO A 311 5.05 19.67 -3.14
C PRO A 311 6.03 19.10 -2.12
N LEU A 312 6.32 17.80 -2.22
CA LEU A 312 7.33 17.16 -1.36
C LEU A 312 8.71 17.71 -1.73
N PRO A 313 9.46 18.33 -0.80
CA PRO A 313 10.67 19.08 -1.13
C PRO A 313 11.90 18.18 -1.17
N ILE A 314 11.82 17.11 -1.97
CA ILE A 314 12.92 16.18 -2.16
C ILE A 314 13.32 16.21 -3.63
N TRP A 315 14.62 16.37 -3.87
CA TRP A 315 15.25 16.33 -5.18
C TRP A 315 16.10 15.06 -5.29
N THR A 316 16.11 14.43 -6.46
CA THR A 316 16.84 13.18 -6.72
C THR A 316 17.60 13.24 -8.03
N ASP A 317 18.73 12.53 -8.09
CA ASP A 317 19.49 12.29 -9.31
C ASP A 317 18.95 11.11 -10.14
N GLY A 318 17.96 10.38 -9.63
CA GLY A 318 17.41 9.17 -10.24
C GLY A 318 18.26 7.91 -10.04
N GLU A 319 19.42 8.01 -9.39
CA GLU A 319 20.33 6.90 -9.07
C GLU A 319 20.36 6.56 -7.57
N GLY A 320 19.43 7.14 -6.80
CA GLY A 320 19.25 6.85 -5.37
C GLY A 320 19.87 7.88 -4.43
N ASP A 321 20.40 8.99 -4.94
CA ASP A 321 20.73 10.15 -4.11
C ASP A 321 19.52 11.07 -3.95
N PHE A 322 19.36 11.63 -2.74
CA PHE A 322 18.23 12.46 -2.36
C PHE A 322 18.67 13.67 -1.53
N ILE A 323 18.18 14.86 -1.89
CA ILE A 323 18.38 16.12 -1.18
C ILE A 323 17.02 16.65 -0.77
N CYS A 324 16.77 16.76 0.54
CA CYS A 324 15.59 17.44 1.06
C CYS A 324 15.89 18.92 1.28
N VAL A 325 15.02 19.80 0.80
CA VAL A 325 15.14 21.26 0.87
C VAL A 325 14.16 21.81 1.91
N GLY A 326 14.64 22.63 2.84
CA GLY A 326 13.84 23.20 3.94
C GLY A 326 13.36 24.63 3.72
N SER A 327 13.94 25.38 2.77
CA SER A 327 13.56 26.78 2.52
C SER A 327 13.83 27.22 1.08
N LEU A 328 13.21 28.32 0.67
CA LEU A 328 13.48 28.97 -0.62
C LEU A 328 14.94 29.43 -0.69
N ALA A 329 15.50 29.97 0.40
CA ALA A 329 16.89 30.39 0.46
C ALA A 329 17.87 29.22 0.24
N GLU A 330 17.57 28.03 0.77
CA GLU A 330 18.34 26.81 0.50
C GLU A 330 18.24 26.41 -0.97
N LEU A 331 17.03 26.45 -1.55
CA LEU A 331 16.80 26.14 -2.97
C LEU A 331 17.55 27.08 -3.91
N GLU A 332 17.55 28.38 -3.62
CA GLU A 332 18.31 29.41 -4.34
C GLU A 332 19.82 29.15 -4.30
N SER A 333 20.34 28.79 -3.13
CA SER A 333 21.75 28.42 -2.95
C SER A 333 22.12 27.21 -3.81
N LEU A 334 21.26 26.19 -3.89
CA LEU A 334 21.47 25.01 -4.73
C LEU A 334 21.41 25.34 -6.22
N CYS A 335 20.50 26.25 -6.62
CA CYS A 335 20.37 26.69 -8.00
C CYS A 335 21.45 27.67 -8.45
N GLY A 336 22.13 28.34 -7.52
CA GLY A 336 23.11 29.39 -7.80
C GLY A 336 22.50 30.65 -8.43
N ARG A 337 21.19 30.87 -8.26
CA ARG A 337 20.46 32.04 -8.76
C ARG A 337 19.29 32.37 -7.83
N PRO A 338 18.88 33.64 -7.75
CA PRO A 338 17.65 34.01 -7.05
C PRO A 338 16.44 33.35 -7.73
N LEU A 339 15.45 33.00 -6.91
CA LEU A 339 14.18 32.42 -7.30
C LEU A 339 13.04 33.34 -6.84
N ASP A 340 13.28 34.65 -6.93
CA ASP A 340 12.30 35.71 -6.68
C ASP A 340 11.00 35.41 -7.44
N ASP A 341 9.85 35.56 -6.77
CA ASP A 341 8.51 35.31 -7.30
C ASP A 341 8.20 33.85 -7.68
N LEU A 342 9.02 32.86 -7.28
CA LEU A 342 8.73 31.46 -7.51
C LEU A 342 7.45 31.03 -6.76
N ASP A 343 6.45 30.57 -7.51
CA ASP A 343 5.33 29.83 -6.93
C ASP A 343 5.81 28.43 -6.53
N LEU A 344 5.71 28.10 -5.23
CA LEU A 344 6.17 26.81 -4.71
C LEU A 344 5.26 25.64 -5.08
N HIS A 345 4.14 25.88 -5.79
CA HIS A 345 3.28 24.82 -6.28
C HIS A 345 3.78 24.16 -7.58
N ARG A 346 3.22 22.99 -7.85
CA ARG A 346 3.24 22.42 -9.20
C ARG A 346 2.35 23.25 -10.14
N PRO A 347 2.73 23.38 -11.43
CA PRO A 347 3.90 22.78 -12.08
C PRO A 347 5.20 23.59 -11.88
N THR A 348 5.12 24.83 -11.41
CA THR A 348 6.25 25.78 -11.39
C THR A 348 7.48 25.25 -10.68
N VAL A 349 7.31 24.68 -9.48
CA VAL A 349 8.44 24.12 -8.72
C VAL A 349 9.07 22.89 -9.39
N ASP A 350 8.33 22.16 -10.25
CA ASP A 350 8.84 20.97 -10.95
C ASP A 350 9.88 21.35 -12.02
N GLU A 351 9.89 22.61 -12.48
CA GLU A 351 10.87 23.12 -13.44
C GLU A 351 12.22 23.47 -12.81
N ILE A 352 12.31 23.44 -11.47
CA ILE A 352 13.53 23.77 -10.75
C ILE A 352 14.48 22.57 -10.71
N VAL A 353 15.54 22.70 -11.51
CA VAL A 353 16.62 21.73 -11.65
C VAL A 353 17.94 22.40 -11.29
N PHE A 354 18.78 21.70 -10.55
CA PHE A 354 20.12 22.16 -10.22
C PHE A 354 21.14 21.03 -10.37
N LYS A 355 22.43 21.40 -10.43
CA LYS A 355 23.53 20.44 -10.44
C LYS A 355 24.30 20.55 -9.15
N ASP A 356 24.52 19.41 -8.50
CA ASP A 356 25.38 19.37 -7.32
C ASP A 356 26.81 19.83 -7.72
N PRO A 357 27.37 20.88 -7.10
CA PRO A 357 28.68 21.41 -7.46
C PRO A 357 29.82 20.39 -7.26
N GLY A 358 29.64 19.40 -6.37
CA GLY A 358 30.64 18.38 -6.08
C GLY A 358 30.68 17.25 -7.12
N SER A 359 29.53 16.61 -7.37
CA SER A 359 29.40 15.44 -8.24
C SER A 359 29.07 15.78 -9.70
N GLY A 360 28.52 16.98 -9.96
CA GLY A 360 28.02 17.40 -11.26
C GLY A 360 26.71 16.71 -11.67
N ARG A 361 26.12 15.89 -10.78
CA ARG A 361 24.83 15.21 -11.01
C ARG A 361 23.70 16.22 -11.02
N GLU A 362 22.71 15.97 -11.87
CA GLU A 362 21.55 16.82 -12.05
C GLU A 362 20.39 16.29 -11.20
N TYR A 363 19.75 17.18 -10.46
CA TYR A 363 18.71 16.84 -9.51
C TYR A 363 17.37 17.38 -9.95
N HIS A 364 16.36 16.51 -9.96
CA HIS A 364 14.97 16.81 -10.28
C HIS A 364 14.10 16.55 -9.06
N ARG A 365 13.08 17.38 -8.83
CA ARG A 365 12.15 17.15 -7.72
C ARG A 365 11.40 15.83 -7.94
N VAL A 366 11.20 15.07 -6.86
CA VAL A 366 10.30 13.91 -6.89
C VAL A 366 8.88 14.37 -7.23
N PRO A 367 8.08 13.60 -8.00
CA PRO A 367 6.82 14.12 -8.55
C PRO A 367 5.70 14.30 -7.51
N GLU A 368 5.83 13.72 -6.32
CA GLU A 368 4.77 13.64 -5.32
C GLU A 368 4.52 14.99 -4.62
N VAL A 369 3.26 15.21 -4.23
CA VAL A 369 2.86 16.20 -3.22
C VAL A 369 2.63 15.49 -1.90
N ILE A 370 2.47 16.22 -0.81
CA ILE A 370 2.23 15.61 0.51
C ILE A 370 0.74 15.41 0.79
N ASP A 371 0.47 14.56 1.77
CA ASP A 371 -0.83 14.41 2.42
C ASP A 371 -1.32 15.74 3.01
N CYS A 372 -2.56 16.15 2.71
CA CYS A 372 -3.13 17.39 3.25
C CYS A 372 -3.36 17.34 4.76
N TRP A 373 -3.36 16.16 5.37
CA TRP A 373 -3.32 16.04 6.83
C TRP A 373 -2.00 16.57 7.42
N PHE A 374 -0.90 16.51 6.67
CA PHE A 374 0.36 17.12 7.06
C PHE A 374 0.27 18.64 7.01
N ASP A 375 -0.30 19.22 5.94
CA ASP A 375 -0.55 20.66 5.86
C ASP A 375 -1.38 21.13 7.07
N SER A 376 -2.54 20.53 7.30
CA SER A 376 -3.39 20.91 8.41
C SER A 376 -2.75 20.68 9.79
N GLY A 377 -1.93 19.62 9.96
CA GLY A 377 -1.19 19.37 11.20
C GLY A 377 -0.02 20.34 11.42
N ALA A 378 0.56 20.90 10.35
CA ALA A 378 1.61 21.91 10.41
C ALA A 378 1.08 23.31 10.78
N MET A 379 -0.24 23.49 10.81
CA MET A 379 -0.92 24.78 11.02
C MET A 379 -0.40 25.58 12.22
N SER A 380 -0.09 24.94 13.35
CA SER A 380 0.43 25.64 14.53
C SER A 380 1.73 26.41 14.29
N TYR A 381 2.52 25.98 13.30
CA TYR A 381 3.79 26.59 12.91
C TYR A 381 3.61 27.43 11.65
N ALA A 382 3.02 26.83 10.62
CA ALA A 382 2.98 27.37 9.26
C ALA A 382 2.11 28.63 9.13
N GLN A 383 1.08 28.79 9.98
CA GLN A 383 0.27 30.02 9.97
C GLN A 383 1.08 31.27 10.36
N TRP A 384 2.20 31.10 11.05
CA TRP A 384 3.08 32.17 11.52
C TRP A 384 4.34 32.32 10.65
N HIS A 385 4.45 31.55 9.57
CA HIS A 385 5.69 31.41 8.80
C HIS A 385 6.89 30.98 9.67
N TYR A 386 6.63 30.23 10.75
CA TYR A 386 7.67 29.75 11.66
C TYR A 386 8.50 28.65 10.98
N PRO A 387 9.84 28.65 11.09
CA PRO A 387 10.67 29.46 11.98
C PRO A 387 11.26 30.73 11.34
N PHE A 388 10.81 31.13 10.15
CA PHE A 388 11.37 32.25 9.40
C PHE A 388 10.93 33.60 9.96
N GLU A 389 9.66 33.71 10.34
CA GLU A 389 9.08 34.93 10.92
C GLU A 389 8.25 34.64 12.19
N ASN A 390 7.83 35.71 12.87
CA ASN A 390 6.85 35.71 13.96
C ASN A 390 7.15 34.75 15.14
N GLN A 391 8.42 34.52 15.45
CA GLN A 391 8.85 33.60 16.50
C GLN A 391 8.29 33.98 17.88
N GLU A 392 8.28 35.27 18.22
CA GLU A 392 7.71 35.75 19.48
C GLU A 392 6.20 35.45 19.59
N THR A 393 5.46 35.59 18.49
CA THR A 393 4.03 35.26 18.45
C THR A 393 3.83 33.76 18.58
N PHE A 394 4.62 32.95 17.89
CA PHE A 394 4.59 31.49 18.00
C PHE A 394 4.83 31.04 19.45
N ASP A 395 5.89 31.55 20.10
CA ASP A 395 6.24 31.20 21.49
C ASP A 395 5.13 31.57 22.50
N GLN A 396 4.31 32.57 22.19
CA GLN A 396 3.17 32.98 23.03
C GLN A 396 1.89 32.16 22.78
N GLN A 397 1.72 31.61 21.58
CA GLN A 397 0.50 30.92 21.15
C GLN A 397 0.63 29.40 21.15
N PHE A 398 1.85 28.86 21.16
CA PHE A 398 2.13 27.44 21.24
C PHE A 398 2.64 27.05 22.64
N PRO A 399 2.11 25.98 23.26
CA PRO A 399 1.01 25.13 22.82
C PRO A 399 -0.38 25.79 23.00
N ALA A 400 -1.32 25.47 22.11
CA ALA A 400 -2.69 26.01 22.18
C ALA A 400 -3.48 25.49 23.41
N ASP A 401 -4.31 26.34 24.01
CA ASP A 401 -5.10 25.98 25.20
C ASP A 401 -6.31 25.08 24.90
N TYR A 402 -6.91 25.20 23.72
CA TYR A 402 -8.18 24.54 23.38
C TYR A 402 -8.38 24.37 21.87
N ILE A 403 -8.87 23.19 21.47
CA ILE A 403 -9.40 22.89 20.13
C ILE A 403 -10.71 22.10 20.27
N CYS A 404 -11.60 22.20 19.28
CA CYS A 404 -12.88 21.49 19.28
C CYS A 404 -13.28 21.14 17.85
N GLU A 405 -13.23 19.86 17.53
CA GLU A 405 -13.70 19.32 16.26
C GLU A 405 -14.47 18.02 16.51
N ALA A 406 -15.11 17.51 15.46
CA ALA A 406 -15.89 16.29 15.53
C ALA A 406 -15.03 15.04 15.80
N ILE A 407 -15.67 13.97 16.28
CA ILE A 407 -15.00 12.74 16.75
C ILE A 407 -14.17 12.03 15.66
N ASP A 408 -14.51 12.21 14.40
CA ASP A 408 -13.74 11.73 13.24
C ASP A 408 -12.31 12.31 13.22
N GLN A 409 -12.07 13.49 13.80
CA GLN A 409 -10.72 14.09 13.85
C GLN A 409 -9.73 13.33 14.73
N THR A 410 -10.19 12.37 15.56
CA THR A 410 -9.32 11.36 16.20
C THR A 410 -8.55 10.49 15.18
N ARG A 411 -8.89 10.59 13.90
CA ARG A 411 -8.31 9.90 12.76
C ARG A 411 -7.81 10.86 11.66
N GLY A 412 -7.80 12.16 11.95
CA GLY A 412 -7.39 13.22 11.01
C GLY A 412 -6.55 14.25 11.74
N TRP A 413 -7.09 15.47 11.89
CA TRP A 413 -6.34 16.64 12.37
C TRP A 413 -5.75 16.47 13.78
N PHE A 414 -6.46 15.83 14.71
CA PHE A 414 -5.89 15.61 16.06
C PHE A 414 -4.67 14.70 16.03
N TYR A 415 -4.66 13.71 15.14
CA TYR A 415 -3.50 12.83 14.97
C TYR A 415 -2.33 13.59 14.34
N SER A 416 -2.57 14.34 13.25
CA SER A 416 -1.47 15.03 12.56
C SER A 416 -0.86 16.16 13.40
N LEU A 417 -1.67 16.94 14.13
CA LEU A 417 -1.16 17.92 15.11
C LEU A 417 -0.24 17.25 16.14
N HIS A 418 -0.70 16.14 16.71
CA HIS A 418 0.01 15.44 17.78
C HIS A 418 1.27 14.69 17.31
N ALA A 419 1.28 14.24 16.05
CA ALA A 419 2.42 13.54 15.46
C ALA A 419 3.53 14.48 14.97
N ILE A 420 3.18 15.71 14.58
CA ILE A 420 4.15 16.73 14.11
C ILE A 420 4.82 17.45 15.28
N ALA A 421 4.08 17.71 16.37
CA ALA A 421 4.61 18.29 17.60
C ALA A 421 5.61 17.35 18.30
#